data_AF-A0A534CY62-F1
#
_entry.id   AF-A0A534CY62-F1
#
_cell.length_a   1.000
_cell.length_b   1.000
_cell.length_c   1.000
_cell.angle_alpha   90.00
_cell.angle_beta   90.00
_cell.angle_gamma   90.00
#
_symmetry.space_group_name_H-M   'P 1'
#
loop_
_entity.id
_entity.type
_entity.pdbx_description
1 polymer ?
#
loop_
_entity_poly.entity_id
_entity_poly.type
_entity_poly.pdbx_seq_one_letter_code
_entity_poly.pdbx_strand_id
1 'polypeptide(L)'
;MKRKVSSLVFLLTAISIALGAFGHGSQWPKHVRADVAGLAPDTIRLLALVWYWVSGTMLVFGLLLLWAWWRMRQGDRSPAFLAWLVGAFYCVEGILGAAYLGPFFLMFVVQAVALCASVWVLSRAADARSGPRVCHPSA
;
A
#
# COMPACT_ATOMS: atom_id res chain seq x y z
N MET A 1 -23.09 5.42 3.82
CA MET A 1 -22.03 6.13 3.05
C MET A 1 -20.61 5.72 3.47
N LYS A 2 -20.27 5.67 4.76
CA LYS A 2 -18.91 5.34 5.27
C LYS A 2 -18.22 4.15 4.56
N ARG A 3 -18.90 3.00 4.44
CA ARG A 3 -18.36 1.82 3.72
C ARG A 3 -17.98 2.10 2.26
N LYS A 4 -18.81 2.86 1.51
CA LYS A 4 -18.54 3.19 0.10
C LYS A 4 -17.31 4.10 0.00
N VAL A 5 -17.21 5.09 0.88
CA VAL A 5 -16.06 6.01 0.94
C VAL A 5 -14.79 5.24 1.28
N SER A 6 -14.77 4.42 2.34
CA SER A 6 -13.59 3.61 2.68
C SER A 6 -13.21 2.62 1.58
N SER A 7 -14.18 2.04 0.88
CA SER A 7 -13.93 1.18 -0.28
C SER A 7 -13.28 1.94 -1.44
N LEU A 8 -13.63 3.21 -1.64
CA LEU A 8 -13.04 4.07 -2.68
C LEU A 8 -11.65 4.53 -2.27
N VAL A 9 -11.46 4.95 -1.01
CA VAL A 9 -10.15 5.34 -0.47
C VAL A 9 -9.17 4.18 -0.60
N PHE A 10 -9.56 2.97 -0.19
CA PHE A 10 -8.73 1.78 -0.39
C PHE A 10 -8.31 1.62 -1.86
N LEU A 11 -9.27 1.68 -2.78
CA LEU A 11 -9.02 1.48 -4.21
C LEU A 11 -8.03 2.52 -4.74
N LEU A 12 -8.26 3.80 -4.44
CA LEU A 12 -7.40 4.90 -4.89
C LEU A 12 -6.00 4.80 -4.28
N THR A 13 -5.88 4.38 -3.03
CA THR A 13 -4.59 4.12 -2.39
C THR A 13 -3.85 2.94 -3.05
N ALA A 14 -4.54 1.84 -3.35
CA ALA A 14 -3.94 0.70 -4.04
C ALA A 14 -3.44 1.08 -5.45
N ILE A 15 -4.23 1.87 -6.19
CA ILE A 15 -3.84 2.41 -7.50
C ILE A 15 -2.64 3.34 -7.36
N SER A 16 -2.65 4.27 -6.40
CA SER A 16 -1.53 5.22 -6.24
C SER A 16 -0.23 4.52 -5.83
N ILE A 17 -0.31 3.45 -5.02
CA ILE A 17 0.82 2.58 -4.72
C ILE A 17 1.37 1.92 -5.99
N ALA A 18 0.49 1.32 -6.82
CA ALA A 18 0.88 0.68 -8.08
C ALA A 18 1.54 1.68 -9.03
N LEU A 19 0.95 2.87 -9.19
CA LEU A 19 1.48 3.94 -10.04
C LEU A 19 2.77 4.54 -9.50
N GLY A 20 2.98 4.49 -8.18
CA GLY A 20 4.21 4.87 -7.51
C GLY A 20 5.44 4.12 -8.05
N ALA A 21 5.28 2.90 -8.56
CA ALA A 21 6.34 2.15 -9.22
C ALA A 21 7.01 2.93 -10.36
N PHE A 22 6.20 3.59 -11.20
CA PHE A 22 6.67 4.41 -12.31
C PHE A 22 7.26 5.73 -11.83
N GLY A 23 6.62 6.35 -10.84
CA GLY A 23 7.12 7.55 -10.18
C GLY A 23 8.54 7.33 -9.67
N HIS A 24 8.73 6.32 -8.83
CA HIS A 24 10.01 5.87 -8.28
C HIS A 24 11.01 5.50 -9.38
N GLY A 25 10.62 4.63 -10.32
CA GLY A 25 11.51 4.15 -11.38
C GLY A 25 12.04 5.28 -12.27
N SER A 26 11.22 6.29 -12.53
CA SER A 26 11.61 7.47 -13.32
C SER A 26 12.58 8.41 -12.59
N GLN A 27 12.72 8.30 -11.26
CA GLN A 27 13.68 9.12 -10.51
C GLN A 27 15.13 8.66 -10.68
N TRP A 28 15.36 7.39 -11.04
CA TRP A 28 16.71 6.88 -11.24
C TRP A 28 17.52 7.73 -12.23
N PRO A 29 17.10 7.92 -13.49
CA PRO A 29 17.84 8.74 -14.43
C PRO A 29 17.82 10.23 -14.10
N LYS A 30 16.81 10.72 -13.36
CA LYS A 30 16.59 12.16 -13.12
C LYS A 30 17.39 12.71 -11.93
N HIS A 31 17.46 11.95 -10.84
CA HIS A 31 18.04 12.41 -9.58
C HIS A 31 19.13 11.46 -9.09
N VAL A 32 18.86 10.15 -9.07
CA VAL A 32 19.78 9.19 -8.43
C VAL A 32 21.07 8.98 -9.22
N ARG A 33 20.99 8.86 -10.55
CA ARG A 33 22.15 8.55 -11.40
C ARG A 33 23.23 9.63 -11.32
N ALA A 34 22.84 10.90 -11.20
CA ALA A 34 23.78 12.01 -11.06
C ALA A 34 24.52 11.93 -9.72
N ASP A 35 23.79 11.66 -8.63
CA ASP A 35 24.34 11.60 -7.27
C ASP A 35 25.32 10.44 -7.05
N VAL A 36 25.21 9.37 -7.85
CA VAL A 36 26.08 8.18 -7.76
C VAL A 36 27.13 8.09 -8.86
N ALA A 37 27.27 9.10 -9.71
CA ALA A 37 28.10 9.05 -10.93
C ALA A 37 29.60 8.83 -10.65
N GLY A 38 30.07 9.16 -9.44
CA GLY A 38 31.47 8.95 -9.02
C GLY A 38 31.78 7.53 -8.51
N LEU A 39 30.79 6.65 -8.42
CA LEU A 39 30.98 5.27 -7.96
C LEU A 39 31.50 4.35 -9.07
N ALA A 40 32.06 3.21 -8.67
CA ALA A 40 32.48 2.17 -9.61
C ALA A 40 31.28 1.69 -10.48
N PRO A 41 31.49 1.38 -11.77
CA PRO A 41 30.41 1.01 -12.69
C PRO A 41 29.54 -0.15 -12.20
N ASP A 42 30.15 -1.16 -11.57
CA ASP A 42 29.41 -2.32 -11.07
C ASP A 42 28.53 -1.98 -9.86
N THR A 43 28.98 -1.06 -9.00
CA THR A 43 28.16 -0.51 -7.90
C THR A 43 26.95 0.23 -8.46
N ILE A 44 27.13 1.07 -9.49
CA ILE A 44 26.03 1.80 -10.13
C ILE A 44 25.01 0.81 -10.74
N ARG A 45 25.47 -0.25 -11.41
CA ARG A 45 24.61 -1.30 -11.97
C ARG A 45 23.81 -2.03 -10.90
N LEU A 46 24.45 -2.39 -9.79
CA LEU A 46 23.78 -3.05 -8.66
C LEU A 46 22.71 -2.14 -8.05
N LEU A 47 23.04 -0.87 -7.80
CA LEU A 47 22.08 0.10 -7.27
C LEU A 47 20.92 0.33 -8.23
N ALA A 48 21.17 0.39 -9.54
CA ALA A 48 20.12 0.50 -10.55
C ALA A 48 19.19 -0.71 -10.52
N LEU A 49 19.76 -1.92 -10.45
CA LEU A 49 18.99 -3.16 -10.38
C LEU A 49 18.09 -3.18 -9.15
N VAL A 50 18.63 -2.86 -7.97
CA VAL A 50 17.86 -2.79 -6.72
C VAL A 50 16.76 -1.71 -6.82
N TRP A 51 17.08 -0.54 -7.38
CA TRP A 51 16.11 0.53 -7.57
C TRP A 51 14.91 0.11 -8.42
N TYR A 52 15.17 -0.50 -9.59
CA TYR A 52 14.10 -0.99 -10.46
C TYR A 52 13.37 -2.20 -9.89
N TRP A 53 14.06 -3.04 -9.11
CA TRP A 53 13.42 -4.11 -8.36
C TRP A 53 12.41 -3.57 -7.34
N VAL A 54 12.76 -2.52 -6.59
CA VAL A 54 11.83 -1.82 -5.68
C VAL A 54 10.63 -1.24 -6.45
N SER A 55 10.83 -0.67 -7.63
CA SER A 55 9.70 -0.28 -8.50
C SER A 55 8.81 -1.48 -8.85
N GLY A 56 9.40 -2.63 -9.18
CA GLY A 56 8.66 -3.87 -9.43
C GLY A 56 7.85 -4.34 -8.22
N THR A 57 8.42 -4.30 -7.01
CA THR A 57 7.72 -4.71 -5.79
C THR A 57 6.57 -3.77 -5.45
N MET A 58 6.71 -2.46 -5.65
CA MET A 58 5.61 -1.49 -5.51
C MET A 58 4.44 -1.83 -6.44
N LEU A 59 4.71 -2.19 -7.70
CA LEU A 59 3.68 -2.59 -8.65
C LEU A 59 2.98 -3.88 -8.17
N VAL A 60 3.73 -4.89 -7.75
CA VAL A 60 3.19 -6.14 -7.23
C VAL A 60 2.33 -5.89 -5.98
N PHE A 61 2.79 -5.08 -5.03
CA PHE A 61 2.02 -4.72 -3.84
C PHE A 61 0.72 -4.01 -4.22
N GLY A 62 0.77 -3.04 -5.13
CA GLY A 62 -0.44 -2.39 -5.63
C GLY A 62 -1.44 -3.37 -6.25
N LEU A 63 -0.97 -4.31 -7.09
CA LEU A 63 -1.81 -5.35 -7.70
C LEU A 63 -2.40 -6.31 -6.67
N LEU A 64 -1.62 -6.73 -5.66
CA LEU A 64 -2.08 -7.56 -4.55
C LEU A 64 -3.15 -6.84 -3.72
N LEU A 65 -3.00 -5.52 -3.49
CA LEU A 65 -4.00 -4.71 -2.82
C LEU A 65 -5.27 -4.57 -3.67
N LEU A 66 -5.17 -4.37 -4.98
CA LEU A 66 -6.33 -4.37 -5.88
C LEU A 66 -7.08 -5.71 -5.86
N TRP A 67 -6.34 -6.81 -5.84
CA TRP A 67 -6.91 -8.14 -5.67
C TRP A 67 -7.59 -8.30 -4.30
N ALA A 68 -6.93 -7.89 -3.21
CA ALA A 68 -7.47 -7.92 -1.86
C ALA A 68 -8.77 -7.10 -1.76
N TRP A 69 -8.79 -5.90 -2.34
CA TRP A 69 -9.99 -5.07 -2.45
C TRP A 69 -11.13 -5.80 -3.15
N TRP A 70 -10.85 -6.40 -4.30
CA TRP A 70 -11.84 -7.12 -5.08
C TRP A 70 -12.44 -8.30 -4.30
N ARG A 71 -11.60 -9.09 -3.63
CA ARG A 71 -12.01 -10.20 -2.73
C ARG A 71 -12.83 -9.71 -1.53
N MET A 72 -12.42 -8.61 -0.90
CA MET A 72 -13.15 -8.00 0.22
C MET A 72 -14.53 -7.49 -0.19
N ARG A 73 -14.72 -7.07 -1.45
CA ARG A 73 -16.07 -6.74 -1.97
C ARG A 73 -16.97 -7.97 -2.08
N GLN A 74 -16.40 -9.15 -2.33
CA GLN A 74 -17.10 -10.44 -2.37
C GLN A 74 -17.39 -11.00 -0.97
N GLY A 75 -16.93 -10.33 0.10
CA GLY A 75 -17.14 -10.75 1.48
C GLY A 75 -16.00 -11.59 2.07
N ASP A 76 -14.97 -11.92 1.28
CA ASP A 76 -13.78 -12.59 1.78
C ASP A 76 -12.91 -11.63 2.59
N ARG A 77 -12.69 -11.97 3.86
CA ARG A 77 -11.90 -11.15 4.79
C ARG A 77 -10.45 -11.60 4.90
N SER A 78 -10.12 -12.78 4.40
CA SER A 78 -8.77 -13.32 4.48
C SER A 78 -7.71 -12.37 3.92
N PRO A 79 -7.94 -11.57 2.85
CA PRO A 79 -6.89 -10.70 2.30
C PRO A 79 -6.66 -9.41 3.10
N ALA A 80 -7.44 -9.14 4.14
CA ALA A 80 -7.30 -7.91 4.93
C ALA A 80 -5.93 -7.79 5.61
N PHE A 81 -5.28 -8.91 5.95
CA PHE A 81 -3.93 -8.89 6.53
C PHE A 81 -2.90 -8.27 5.57
N LEU A 82 -3.06 -8.44 4.25
CA LEU A 82 -2.13 -7.90 3.25
C LEU A 82 -2.08 -6.38 3.33
N ALA A 83 -3.25 -5.76 3.49
CA ALA A 83 -3.33 -4.31 3.58
C ALA A 83 -2.74 -3.77 4.89
N TRP A 84 -2.85 -4.50 6.00
CA TRP A 84 -2.14 -4.16 7.24
C TRP A 84 -0.63 -4.30 7.10
N LEU A 85 -0.16 -5.38 6.48
CA LEU A 85 1.26 -5.64 6.29
C LEU A 85 1.91 -4.57 5.39
N VAL A 86 1.29 -4.29 4.23
CA VAL A 86 1.77 -3.24 3.32
C VAL A 86 1.68 -1.87 3.99
N GLY A 87 0.59 -1.59 4.72
CA GLY A 87 0.45 -0.34 5.47
C GLY A 87 1.53 -0.15 6.53
N ALA A 88 1.87 -1.19 7.30
CA ALA A 88 2.94 -1.13 8.28
C ALA A 88 4.30 -0.84 7.62
N PHE A 89 4.61 -1.56 6.53
CA PHE A 89 5.84 -1.34 5.76
C PHE A 89 5.93 0.10 5.23
N TYR A 90 4.89 0.62 4.59
CA TYR A 90 4.84 1.98 4.07
C TYR A 90 4.95 3.04 5.17
N CYS A 91 4.40 2.77 6.36
CA CYS A 91 4.53 3.68 7.50
C CYS A 91 5.98 3.79 7.97
N VAL A 92 6.66 2.64 8.14
CA VAL A 92 8.07 2.60 8.57
C VAL A 92 8.97 3.28 7.56
N GLU A 93 8.89 2.89 6.29
CA GLU A 93 9.68 3.48 5.21
C GLU A 93 9.40 4.99 5.05
N GLY A 94 8.13 5.39 5.18
CA GLY A 94 7.74 6.80 5.12
C GLY A 94 8.32 7.64 6.26
N ILE A 95 8.30 7.12 7.50
CA ILE A 95 8.86 7.82 8.66
C ILE A 95 10.39 7.93 8.54
N LEU A 96 11.07 6.83 8.20
CA LEU A 96 12.52 6.84 8.03
C LEU A 96 12.94 7.76 6.88
N GLY A 97 12.30 7.64 5.72
CA GLY A 97 12.55 8.52 4.58
C GLY A 97 12.30 9.99 4.94
N ALA A 98 11.26 10.29 5.70
CA ALA A 98 10.97 11.66 6.12
C ALA A 98 12.06 12.21 7.06
N ALA A 99 12.55 11.39 7.98
CA ALA A 99 13.59 11.77 8.94
C ALA A 99 14.95 12.00 8.30
N TYR A 100 15.32 11.20 7.28
CA TYR A 100 16.68 11.21 6.71
C TYR A 100 16.79 11.88 5.33
N LEU A 101 15.72 11.90 4.55
CA LEU A 101 15.74 12.33 3.13
C LEU A 101 14.77 13.48 2.82
N GLY A 102 13.79 13.75 3.69
CA GLY A 102 12.94 14.93 3.64
C GLY A 102 11.43 14.66 3.49
N PRO A 103 10.60 15.72 3.53
CA PRO A 103 9.16 15.60 3.80
C PRO A 103 8.35 14.89 2.71
N PHE A 104 8.88 14.75 1.49
CA PHE A 104 8.21 14.02 0.40
C PHE A 104 7.81 12.59 0.82
N PHE A 105 8.63 11.92 1.63
CA PHE A 105 8.41 10.56 2.09
C PHE A 105 7.20 10.42 3.05
N LEU A 106 6.68 11.52 3.60
CA LEU A 106 5.42 11.50 4.36
C LEU A 106 4.22 11.03 3.51
N MET A 107 4.31 11.10 2.18
CA MET A 107 3.30 10.51 1.28
C MET A 107 3.06 9.02 1.58
N PHE A 108 4.12 8.26 1.90
CA PHE A 108 4.01 6.83 2.21
C PHE A 108 3.24 6.62 3.52
N VAL A 109 3.46 7.48 4.52
CA VAL A 109 2.69 7.49 5.77
C VAL A 109 1.22 7.80 5.52
N VAL A 110 0.93 8.78 4.66
CA VAL A 110 -0.46 9.11 4.27
C VAL A 110 -1.13 7.93 3.58
N GLN A 111 -0.43 7.25 2.65
CA GLN A 111 -0.92 6.04 2.00
C GLN A 111 -1.17 4.90 3.00
N ALA A 112 -0.25 4.69 3.95
CA ALA A 112 -0.38 3.70 5.00
C ALA A 112 -1.62 3.94 5.88
N VAL A 113 -1.79 5.17 6.37
CA VAL A 113 -2.94 5.55 7.21
C VAL A 113 -4.24 5.39 6.43
N ALA A 114 -4.29 5.88 5.19
CA ALA A 114 -5.47 5.75 4.33
C ALA A 114 -5.85 4.28 4.08
N LEU A 115 -4.86 3.42 3.82
CA LEU A 115 -5.06 1.99 3.61
C LEU A 115 -5.57 1.29 4.87
N CYS A 116 -4.86 1.44 6.00
CA CYS A 116 -5.19 0.81 7.28
C CYS A 116 -6.56 1.28 7.81
N ALA A 117 -6.83 2.58 7.77
CA ALA A 117 -8.13 3.12 8.19
C ALA A 117 -9.27 2.58 7.31
N SER A 118 -9.05 2.46 6.00
CA SER A 118 -10.04 1.91 5.08
C SER A 118 -10.35 0.44 5.40
N VAL A 119 -9.32 -0.38 5.62
CA VAL A 119 -9.49 -1.80 6.02
C VAL A 119 -10.24 -1.90 7.33
N TRP A 120 -9.85 -1.13 8.33
CA TRP A 120 -10.49 -1.16 9.64
C TRP A 120 -11.99 -0.85 9.58
N VAL A 121 -12.39 0.18 8.83
CA VAL A 121 -13.81 0.51 8.63
C VAL A 121 -14.54 -0.59 7.86
N LEU A 122 -13.91 -1.15 6.82
CA LEU A 122 -14.50 -2.22 6.01
C LEU A 122 -14.73 -3.50 6.83
N SER A 123 -13.78 -3.88 7.68
CA SER A 123 -13.88 -5.03 8.57
C SER A 123 -15.00 -4.84 9.61
N ARG A 124 -15.05 -3.69 10.29
CA ARG A 124 -16.10 -3.40 11.27
C ARG A 124 -17.50 -3.36 10.66
N ALA A 125 -17.65 -2.80 9.46
CA ALA A 125 -18.92 -2.79 8.74
C ALA A 125 -19.37 -4.19 8.26
N ALA A 126 -18.45 -5.14 8.21
CA ALA A 126 -18.77 -6.53 7.94
C ALA A 126 -19.20 -7.24 9.23
N ASP A 127 -18.51 -7.01 10.36
CA ASP A 127 -18.88 -7.58 11.67
C ASP A 127 -20.29 -7.19 12.12
N ALA A 128 -20.66 -5.92 11.94
CA ALA A 128 -21.99 -5.42 12.29
C ALA A 128 -23.13 -6.12 11.51
N ARG A 129 -22.85 -6.70 10.33
CA ARG A 129 -23.84 -7.45 9.54
C ARG A 129 -23.89 -8.94 9.88
N SER A 130 -22.90 -9.44 10.61
CA SER A 130 -22.82 -10.82 11.08
C SER A 130 -23.37 -11.00 12.50
N GLY A 131 -24.09 -10.00 13.04
CA GLY A 131 -24.68 -10.02 14.39
C GLY A 131 -25.53 -11.26 14.67
N PRO A 132 -25.75 -11.59 15.96
CA PRO A 132 -26.29 -12.88 16.38
C PRO A 132 -27.61 -13.18 15.67
N ARG A 133 -27.62 -14.29 14.90
CA ARG A 133 -28.88 -14.90 14.45
C ARG A 133 -29.61 -15.35 15.69
N VAL A 134 -30.59 -14.56 16.12
CA VAL A 134 -31.55 -14.99 17.15
C VAL A 134 -32.23 -16.23 16.60
N CYS A 135 -31.86 -17.41 17.11
CA CYS A 135 -32.60 -18.63 16.87
C CYS A 135 -33.93 -18.45 17.61
N HIS A 136 -35.01 -18.23 16.87
CA HIS A 136 -36.34 -18.34 17.45
C HIS A 136 -36.53 -19.80 17.90
N PRO A 137 -36.84 -20.05 19.18
CA PRO A 137 -37.22 -21.39 19.60
C PRO A 137 -38.49 -21.76 18.85
N SER A 138 -38.45 -22.90 18.15
CA SER A 138 -39.64 -23.53 17.58
C SER A 138 -40.55 -23.93 18.74
N ALA A 139 -41.80 -23.47 18.66
CA ALA A 139 -42.86 -23.72 19.64
C ALA A 139 -43.15 -25.22 19.84
#